data_AF-A0A1H8SB64-F1
#
_entry.id   AF-A0A1H8SB64-F1
#
_cell.length_a   1.000
_cell.length_b   1.000
_cell.length_c   1.000
_cell.angle_alpha   90.00
_cell.angle_beta   90.00
_cell.angle_gamma   90.00
#
_symmetry.space_group_name_H-M   'P 1'
#
loop_
_entity.id
_entity.type
_entity.pdbx_description
1 polymer ?
#
loop_
_entity_poly.entity_id
_entity_poly.type
_entity_poly.pdbx_seq_one_letter_code
_entity_poly.pdbx_strand_id
1 'polypeptide(L)' 'MGKNDLWIASLAALLSLQLVTTDADFNHLNNVFLEIRHISPADFMRFF' A
#
# COMPACT_ATOMS: atom_id res chain seq x y z
N MET A 1 7.46 -9.86 -0.01
CA MET A 1 6.04 -9.91 0.41
C MET A 1 5.81 -11.09 1.36
N GLY A 2 5.41 -10.82 2.59
CA GLY A 2 5.10 -11.81 3.64
C GLY A 2 3.63 -12.23 3.68
N LYS A 3 3.27 -13.08 4.65
CA LYS A 3 1.88 -13.58 4.80
C LYS A 3 0.88 -12.47 5.15
N ASN A 4 1.30 -11.48 5.94
CA ASN A 4 0.45 -10.36 6.33
C ASN A 4 0.13 -9.47 5.12
N ASP A 5 1.12 -9.22 4.26
CA ASP A 5 0.95 -8.42 3.06
C ASP A 5 -0.08 -9.04 2.11
N LEU A 6 -0.10 -10.37 1.99
CA LEU A 6 -1.10 -11.07 1.20
C LEU A 6 -2.52 -10.82 1.75
N TRP A 7 -2.71 -10.87 3.06
CA TRP A 7 -4.01 -10.57 3.68
C TRP A 7 -4.43 -9.12 3.45
N ILE A 8 -3.51 -8.16 3.63
CA ILE A 8 -3.76 -6.73 3.41
C ILE A 8 -4.14 -6.45 1.96
N ALA A 9 -3.34 -6.95 1.01
CA ALA A 9 -3.58 -6.77 -0.43
C ALA A 9 -4.89 -7.45 -0.86
N SER A 10 -5.19 -8.64 -0.33
CA SER A 10 -6.41 -9.38 -0.66
C SER A 10 -7.66 -8.66 -0.16
N LEU A 11 -7.62 -8.11 1.05
CA LEU A 11 -8.74 -7.31 1.60
C LEU A 11 -8.97 -6.05 0.77
N ALA A 12 -7.91 -5.31 0.45
CA ALA A 12 -8.00 -4.09 -0.36
C ALA A 12 -8.52 -4.38 -1.78
N ALA A 13 -8.04 -5.45 -2.43
CA ALA A 13 -8.52 -5.87 -3.74
C ALA A 13 -10.00 -6.31 -3.71
N LEU A 14 -10.40 -7.12 -2.72
CA LEU A 14 -11.79 -7.60 -2.58
C LEU A 14 -12.78 -6.44 -2.41
N LEU A 15 -12.40 -5.41 -1.66
CA LEU A 15 -13.23 -4.25 -1.36
C LEU A 15 -13.02 -3.08 -2.33
N SER A 16 -12.18 -3.23 -3.35
CA SER A 16 -11.82 -2.17 -4.30
C SER A 16 -11.31 -0.88 -3.63
N LEU A 17 -10.45 -1.04 -2.62
CA LEU A 17 -9.83 0.06 -1.87
C LEU A 17 -8.45 0.43 -2.42
N GLN A 18 -8.07 1.70 -2.26
CA GLN A 18 -6.69 2.13 -2.47
C GLN A 18 -5.84 1.79 -1.23
N LEU A 19 -4.74 1.07 -1.42
CA LEU A 19 -3.79 0.76 -0.36
C LEU A 19 -2.79 1.91 -0.19
N VAL A 20 -2.86 2.62 0.93
CA VAL A 20 -1.89 3.65 1.31
C VAL A 20 -0.84 3.03 2.23
N THR A 21 0.44 3.08 1.86
CA THR A 21 1.51 2.44 2.64
C THR A 21 2.86 3.14 2.49
N THR A 22 3.74 2.98 3.48
CA THR A 22 5.18 3.35 3.38
C THR A 22 6.04 2.17 2.94
N ASP A 23 5.45 0.98 2.78
CA ASP A 23 6.15 -0.24 2.41
C ASP A 23 6.21 -0.39 0.88
N ALA A 24 7.42 -0.28 0.34
CA ALA A 24 7.67 -0.38 -1.10
C ALA A 24 7.49 -1.80 -1.65
N ASP A 25 7.42 -2.83 -0.80
CA ASP A 25 7.25 -4.21 -1.23
C ASP A 25 5.91 -4.41 -1.97
N PHE A 26 4.88 -3.58 -1.71
CA PHE A 26 3.61 -3.65 -2.44
C PHE A 26 3.67 -3.10 -3.87
N ASN A 27 4.69 -2.32 -4.24
CA ASN A 27 4.70 -1.57 -5.51
C ASN A 27 4.50 -2.44 -6.76
N HIS A 28 4.92 -3.70 -6.73
CA HIS A 28 4.74 -4.64 -7.85
C HIS A 28 3.27 -5.07 -8.09
N LEU A 29 2.37 -4.78 -7.15
CA LEU A 29 0.94 -5.05 -7.29
C LEU A 29 0.16 -3.85 -7.87
N ASN A 30 0.79 -2.67 -7.95
CA ASN A 30 0.14 -1.43 -8.35
C ASN A 30 -0.28 -1.49 -9.82
N ASN A 31 -1.54 -1.13 -10.12
CA ASN A 31 -2.16 -1.23 -11.45
C ASN A 31 -2.20 -2.67 -12.02
N VAL A 32 -1.94 -3.70 -11.20
CA VAL A 32 -2.09 -5.11 -11.57
C VAL A 32 -3.26 -5.72 -10.81
N PHE A 33 -3.29 -5.54 -9.49
CA PHE A 33 -4.31 -6.13 -8.61
C PHE A 33 -5.12 -5.09 -7.83
N LEU A 34 -4.50 -3.97 -7.47
CA LEU A 34 -5.12 -2.89 -6.72
C LEU A 34 -4.37 -1.57 -6.95
N GLU A 35 -5.01 -0.45 -6.60
CA GLU A 35 -4.33 0.84 -6.56
C GLU A 35 -3.48 0.98 -5.30
N ILE A 36 -2.27 1.47 -5.46
CA ILE A 36 -1.34 1.71 -4.35
C ILE A 36 -0.90 3.17 -4.35
N ARG A 37 -1.00 3.80 -3.18
CA ARG A 37 -0.43 5.11 -2.88
C ARG A 37 0.73 4.93 -1.90
N HIS A 38 1.95 4.99 -2.41
CA HIS A 38 3.13 5.02 -1.57
C HIS A 38 3.33 6.41 -0.96
N ILE A 39 3.57 6.48 0.35
CA ILE A 39 3.83 7.73 1.08
C ILE A 39 5.19 7.65 1.79
N SER A 40 5.88 8.78 1.94
CA SER A 40 7.11 8.87 2.71
C SER A 40 6.85 9.54 4.05
N PRO A 41 7.40 9.04 5.18
CA PRO A 41 7.34 9.76 6.46
C PRO A 41 7.89 11.18 6.36
N ALA A 42 8.87 11.41 5.47
CA ALA A 42 9.43 12.74 5.22
C ALA A 42 8.39 13.77 4.76
N ASP A 43 7.33 13.33 4.06
CA ASP A 43 6.25 14.18 3.56
C ASP A 43 5.45 14.85 4.71
N PHE A 44 5.56 14.30 5.92
CA PHE A 44 4.84 14.75 7.11
C PHE A 44 5.73 15.51 8.10
N MET A 45 7.05 15.63 7.85
CA MET A 45 7.97 16.32 8.76
C MET A 45 7.61 17.79 8.99
N ARG A 46 6.92 18.44 8.05
CA ARG A 46 6.40 19.81 8.20
C ARG A 46 5.35 20.00 9.30
N PHE A 47 4.84 18.91 9.88
CA PHE A 47 3.83 18.92 10.94
C PHE A 47 4.42 18.66 12.34
N PHE A 48 5.73 18.50 12.44
CA PHE A 48 6.49 18.28 13.68
C PHE A 48 7.55 19.37 13.84
#